data_AF-A0A3C7VUQ7-F1
#
_entry.id   AF-A0A3C7VUQ7-F1
#
_cell.length_a   1.000
_cell.length_b   1.000
_cell.length_c   1.000
_cell.angle_alpha   90.00
_cell.angle_beta   90.00
_cell.angle_gamma   90.00
#
_symmetry.space_group_name_H-M   'P 1'
#
loop_
_entity.id
_entity.type
_entity.pdbx_description
1 polymer ?
#
loop_
_entity_poly.entity_id
_entity_poly.type
_entity_poly.pdbx_seq_one_letter_code
_entity_poly.pdbx_strand_id
1 'polypeptide(L)' 'LPSYEADLGLLPKPLRFLRGSKLLRTLDTFGTMYWFYAQLDLLGQEGHTVPDLSPFAASRRIEGLQKQLLAARRG' A
#
# COMPACT_ATOMS: atom_id res chain seq x y z
N LEU A 1 26.42 -17.89 -22.34
CA LEU A 1 26.60 -18.23 -20.92
C LEU A 1 25.40 -17.65 -20.16
N PRO A 2 24.65 -18.43 -19.36
CA PRO A 2 23.51 -17.88 -18.63
C PRO A 2 24.03 -17.09 -17.42
N SER A 3 23.77 -15.77 -17.42
CA SER A 3 24.24 -14.83 -16.40
C SER A 3 23.49 -15.05 -15.07
N TYR A 4 24.23 -15.46 -14.05
CA TYR A 4 23.79 -15.65 -12.66
C TYR A 4 23.14 -14.38 -12.04
N GLU A 5 23.32 -13.21 -12.65
CA GLU A 5 22.69 -11.95 -12.24
C GLU A 5 21.16 -11.90 -12.44
N ALA A 6 20.58 -12.84 -13.20
CA ALA A 6 19.12 -12.90 -13.40
C ALA A 6 18.35 -13.44 -12.18
N ASP A 7 19.03 -14.09 -11.24
CA ASP A 7 18.41 -14.75 -10.07
C ASP A 7 18.48 -13.92 -8.78
N LEU A 8 19.07 -12.72 -8.83
CA LEU A 8 19.10 -11.75 -7.72
C LEU A 8 17.88 -10.79 -7.72
N GLY A 9 16.78 -11.21 -8.35
CA GLY A 9 15.52 -10.49 -8.25
C GLY A 9 14.83 -10.85 -6.93
N LEU A 10 14.81 -9.91 -5.97
CA LEU A 10 14.04 -9.98 -4.71
C LEU A 10 12.54 -10.29 -4.85
N LEU A 11 12.01 -10.35 -6.08
CA LEU A 11 10.60 -10.57 -6.37
C LEU A 11 10.45 -11.76 -7.34
N PRO A 12 9.54 -12.72 -7.07
CA PRO A 12 9.28 -13.86 -7.94
C PRO A 12 8.92 -13.44 -9.37
N LYS A 13 9.28 -14.26 -10.38
CA LYS A 13 9.02 -14.02 -11.83
C LYS A 13 7.62 -13.43 -12.17
N PRO A 14 6.49 -13.89 -11.60
CA PRO A 14 5.18 -13.31 -11.92
C PRO A 14 4.96 -11.91 -11.33
N LEU A 15 5.71 -11.46 -10.33
CA LEU A 15 5.59 -10.13 -9.70
C LEU A 15 6.55 -9.11 -10.33
N ARG A 16 7.27 -9.45 -11.40
CA ARG A 16 8.23 -8.53 -12.02
C ARG A 16 7.57 -7.36 -12.77
N PHE A 17 6.30 -7.50 -13.18
CA PHE A 17 5.53 -6.42 -13.83
C PHE A 17 5.23 -5.25 -12.89
N LEU A 18 5.20 -5.52 -11.59
CA LEU A 18 4.99 -4.54 -10.53
C LEU A 18 6.14 -3.53 -10.45
N ARG A 19 7.36 -3.91 -10.87
CA ARG A 19 8.56 -3.06 -10.86
C ARG A 19 8.45 -1.86 -11.82
N GLY A 20 7.60 -1.94 -12.86
CA GLY A 20 7.34 -0.84 -13.80
C GLY A 20 6.14 0.03 -13.45
N SER A 21 5.36 -0.34 -12.42
CA SER A 21 4.15 0.38 -12.07
C SER A 21 4.50 1.65 -11.28
N LYS A 22 4.25 2.82 -11.88
CA LYS A 22 4.33 4.13 -11.21
C LYS A 22 3.57 4.11 -9.88
N LEU A 23 2.47 3.36 -9.81
CA LEU A 23 1.67 3.16 -8.61
C LEU A 23 2.48 2.55 -7.46
N LEU A 24 3.26 1.51 -7.72
CA LEU A 24 4.06 0.88 -6.68
C LEU A 24 5.23 1.73 -6.25
N ARG A 25 5.85 2.48 -7.16
CA ARG A 25 6.88 3.45 -6.80
C ARG A 25 6.30 4.59 -5.94
N THR A 26 5.09 5.05 -6.25
CA THR A 26 4.36 6.02 -5.42
C THR A 26 3.99 5.42 -4.07
N LEU A 27 3.54 4.18 -4.02
CA LEU A 27 3.25 3.46 -2.77
C LEU A 27 4.52 3.15 -1.96
N ASP A 28 5.67 2.96 -2.59
CA ASP A 28 6.95 2.80 -1.90
C ASP A 28 7.41 4.15 -1.34
N THR A 29 7.22 5.25 -2.10
CA THR A 29 7.60 6.61 -1.69
C THR A 29 6.69 7.18 -0.60
N PHE A 30 5.38 6.93 -0.68
CA PHE A 30 4.37 7.52 0.21
C PHE A 30 3.68 6.49 1.11
N GLY A 31 3.97 5.20 0.95
CA GLY A 31 3.31 4.12 1.68
C GLY A 31 3.52 4.21 3.18
N THR A 32 4.68 4.68 3.63
CA THR A 32 4.94 4.93 5.05
C THR A 32 3.96 5.97 5.62
N MET A 33 3.69 7.05 4.88
CA MET A 33 2.71 8.06 5.33
C MET A 33 1.30 7.48 5.35
N TYR A 34 0.90 6.76 4.31
CA TYR A 34 -0.42 6.11 4.28
C TYR A 34 -0.57 5.08 5.40
N TRP A 35 0.49 4.35 5.72
CA TRP A 35 0.53 3.42 6.83
C TRP A 35 0.31 4.14 8.15
N PHE A 36 1.03 5.24 8.42
CA PHE A 36 0.82 6.03 9.65
C PHE A 36 -0.61 6.54 9.78
N TYR A 37 -1.21 7.05 8.70
CA TYR A 37 -2.62 7.49 8.73
C TYR A 37 -3.60 6.34 8.96
N ALA A 38 -3.34 5.17 8.37
CA ALA A 38 -4.16 3.99 8.63
C ALA A 38 -4.06 3.54 10.10
N GLN A 39 -2.90 3.67 10.74
CA GLN A 39 -2.77 3.39 12.17
C GLN A 39 -3.59 4.37 13.02
N LEU A 40 -3.60 5.65 12.67
CA LEU A 40 -4.41 6.65 13.39
C LEU A 40 -5.92 6.40 13.22
N ASP A 41 -6.35 6.01 12.02
CA ASP A 41 -7.75 5.63 11.75
C ASP A 41 -8.16 4.40 12.56
N LEU A 42 -7.33 3.35 12.57
CA LEU A 42 -7.56 2.15 13.37
C LEU A 42 -7.57 2.45 14.88
N LEU A 43 -6.65 3.30 15.34
CA LEU A 43 -6.63 3.73 16.73
C LEU A 43 -7.90 4.50 17.11
N GLY A 44 -8.40 5.36 16.22
CA GLY A 44 -9.62 6.14 16.44
C GLY A 44 -10.91 5.32 16.37
N GLN A 45 -10.99 4.32 15.48
CA GLN A 45 -12.19 3.51 15.29
C GLN A 45 -12.23 2.26 16.18
N GLU A 46 -11.09 1.59 16.34
CA GLU A 46 -10.97 0.26 16.96
C GLU A 46 -10.18 0.30 18.28
N GLY A 47 -9.61 1.46 18.66
CA GLY A 47 -8.89 1.65 19.91
C GLY A 47 -7.49 1.03 19.94
N HIS A 48 -7.01 0.46 18.83
CA HIS A 48 -5.70 -0.17 18.72
C HIS A 48 -5.10 0.02 17.33
N THR A 49 -3.77 -0.05 17.24
CA THR A 49 -3.03 -0.04 15.97
C THR A 49 -2.77 -1.47 15.49
N VAL A 50 -2.57 -1.64 14.19
CA VAL A 50 -2.20 -2.91 13.56
C VAL A 50 -0.88 -2.72 12.81
N PRO A 51 0.28 -2.85 13.49
CA PRO A 51 1.58 -2.53 12.89
C PRO A 51 1.93 -3.42 11.69
N ASP A 52 1.43 -4.66 11.66
CA ASP A 52 1.64 -5.62 10.58
C ASP A 52 0.88 -5.27 9.29
N LEU A 53 0.11 -4.19 9.29
CA LEU A 53 -0.57 -3.70 8.09
C LEU A 53 0.47 -3.34 7.03
N SER A 54 0.37 -3.90 5.83
CA SER A 54 1.26 -3.49 4.74
C SER A 54 0.91 -2.08 4.24
N PRO A 55 1.88 -1.29 3.74
CA PRO A 55 1.62 0.01 3.12
C PRO A 55 0.59 -0.05 1.98
N PHE A 56 0.57 -1.15 1.22
CA PHE A 56 -0.44 -1.38 0.19
C PHE A 56 -1.85 -1.52 0.76
N ALA A 57 -2.00 -2.32 1.83
CA ALA A 57 -3.28 -2.49 2.51
C ALA A 57 -3.76 -1.17 3.14
N ALA A 58 -2.84 -0.40 3.72
CA ALA A 58 -3.11 0.94 4.24
C ALA A 58 -3.65 1.87 3.15
N SER A 59 -2.98 1.96 2.00
CA SER A 59 -3.44 2.78 0.87
C SER A 59 -4.82 2.37 0.36
N ARG A 60 -5.10 1.07 0.26
CA ARG A 60 -6.42 0.58 -0.14
C ARG A 60 -7.53 0.99 0.84
N ARG A 61 -7.22 0.99 2.15
CA ARG A 61 -8.15 1.45 3.19
C ARG A 61 -8.44 2.94 3.06
N ILE A 62 -7.42 3.77 2.86
CA ILE A 62 -7.57 5.21 2.66
C ILE A 62 -8.40 5.52 1.42
N GLU A 63 -8.18 4.83 0.29
CA GLU A 63 -9.00 4.98 -0.91
C GLU A 63 -10.47 4.59 -0.66
N GLY A 64 -10.72 3.53 0.11
CA GLY A 64 -12.05 3.14 0.54
C GLY A 64 -12.75 4.22 1.35
N LEU A 65 -12.06 4.79 2.34
CA LEU A 65 -12.55 5.88 3.17
C LEU A 65 -12.86 7.13 2.32
N GLN A 66 -11.98 7.50 1.39
CA GLN A 66 -12.22 8.64 0.49
C GLN A 66 -13.50 8.45 -0.33
N LYS A 67 -13.74 7.25 -0.87
CA LYS A 67 -14.98 6.93 -1.60
C LYS A 67 -16.21 7.06 -0.71
N GLN A 68 -16.15 6.56 0.52
CA GLN A 68 -17.25 6.68 1.49
C GLN A 68 -17.55 8.14 1.82
N LEU A 69 -16.52 8.95 2.10
CA LEU A 69 -16.69 10.37 2.40
C LEU A 69 -17.23 11.16 1.21
N LEU A 70 -16.80 10.85 -0.02
CA LEU A 70 -17.34 11.46 -1.23
C LEU A 70 -18.80 11.07 -1.48
N ALA A 71 -19.17 9.82 -1.18
CA ALA A 71 -20.56 9.38 -1.26
C ALA A 71 -21.43 10.08 -0.22
N ALA A 72 -20.96 10.20 1.02
CA ALA A 72 -21.65 10.90 2.10
C ALA A 72 -21.85 12.39 1.84
N ARG A 73 -20.98 13.03 1.04
CA ARG A 73 -21.11 14.44 0.62
C ARG A 73 -22.10 14.67 -0.52
N ARG A 74 -22.58 13.61 -1.18
CA ARG A 74 -23.52 13.70 -2.32
C ARG A 74 -24.98 13.44 -1.95
N GLY A 75 -25.25 13.00 -0.71
CA GLY A 75 -26.60 12.89 -0.14
C GLY A 75 -26.95 14.12 0.67
#